data_AF-A0A6S6ZWY3-F1
#
_entry.id   AF-A0A6S6ZWY3-F1
#
_cell.length_a   1.000
_cell.length_b   1.000
_cell.length_c   1.000
_cell.angle_alpha   90.00
_cell.angle_beta   90.00
_cell.angle_gamma   90.00
#
_symmetry.space_group_name_H-M   'P 1'
#
loop_
_entity.id
_entity.type
_entity.pdbx_description
1 polymer ?
#
loop_
_entity_poly.entity_id
_entity_poly.type
_entity_poly.pdbx_seq_one_letter_code
_entity_poly.pdbx_strand_id
1 'polypeptide(L)'
;MPAAADSSRNPANAVPTDKHDLLGAEIIVASGYPAVHAQLPALLVWMQDINWPVARVLAPFLAGIGAPLADHVRTILASDDPIWTYNVLAYLVSASAPLAMAVEPQLTRLAAQPSQAERDEGVDELARQILATLSAHR
;
A
#
# COMPACT_ATOMS: atom_id res chain seq x y z
N MET A 1 -10.17 11.98 29.56
CA MET A 1 -8.86 12.68 29.55
C MET A 1 -8.14 12.19 28.30
N PRO A 2 -7.84 13.04 27.31
CA PRO A 2 -7.07 12.59 26.14
C PRO A 2 -5.61 12.42 26.57
N ALA A 3 -4.99 11.32 26.15
CA ALA A 3 -3.56 11.08 26.36
C ALA A 3 -2.77 12.23 25.71
N ALA A 4 -1.81 12.78 26.46
CA ALA A 4 -0.90 13.79 25.93
C ALA A 4 -0.18 13.18 24.71
N ALA A 5 -0.37 13.80 23.54
CA ALA A 5 0.42 13.48 22.36
C ALA A 5 1.89 13.64 22.74
N ASP A 6 2.69 12.61 22.50
CA ASP A 6 4.13 12.65 22.68
C ASP A 6 4.72 13.71 21.73
N SER A 7 4.93 14.91 22.27
CA SER A 7 5.44 16.09 21.56
C SER A 7 6.89 15.95 21.08
N SER A 8 7.53 14.78 21.26
CA SER A 8 8.93 14.55 20.89
C SER A 8 9.12 14.07 19.44
N ARG A 9 8.05 13.66 18.75
CA ARG A 9 8.15 13.18 17.36
C ARG A 9 8.09 14.34 16.38
N ASN A 10 9.20 14.59 15.68
CA ASN A 10 9.19 15.52 14.55
C ASN A 10 8.32 14.92 13.42
N PRO A 11 7.20 15.57 13.02
CA PRO A 11 6.31 15.06 12.00
C PRO A 11 7.01 14.88 10.65
N ALA A 12 8.07 15.64 10.37
CA ALA A 12 8.83 15.56 9.13
C ALA A 12 9.63 14.25 8.97
N ASN A 13 9.82 13.46 10.03
CA ASN A 13 10.53 12.17 9.97
C ASN A 13 9.78 11.04 10.70
N ALA A 14 8.51 11.26 11.06
CA ALA A 14 7.73 10.25 11.74
C ALA A 14 7.43 9.09 10.77
N VAL A 15 7.85 7.89 11.13
CA VAL A 15 7.36 6.61 10.57
C VAL A 15 7.06 5.75 11.78
N PRO A 16 6.01 4.91 11.78
CA PRO A 16 5.76 3.99 12.88
C PRO A 16 7.02 3.20 13.24
N THR A 17 7.29 2.98 14.53
CA THR A 17 8.53 2.32 14.99
C THR A 17 8.36 0.83 15.22
N ASP A 18 7.13 0.36 15.43
CA ASP A 18 6.78 -1.05 15.57
C ASP A 18 5.33 -1.29 15.11
N LYS A 19 4.94 -2.56 14.97
CA LYS A 19 3.62 -2.97 14.44
C LYS A 19 2.42 -2.49 15.25
N HIS A 20 2.60 -2.07 16.50
CA HIS A 20 1.59 -1.53 17.40
C HIS A 20 1.68 -0.02 17.61
N ASP A 21 2.60 0.69 16.92
CA ASP A 21 2.75 2.14 17.00
C ASP A 21 1.62 2.88 16.24
N LEU A 22 0.40 2.76 16.80
CA LEU A 22 -0.80 3.36 16.26
C LEU A 22 -0.74 4.89 16.30
N LEU A 23 -0.13 5.48 17.34
CA LEU A 23 0.04 6.92 17.44
C LEU A 23 0.92 7.44 16.29
N GLY A 24 2.02 6.76 15.97
CA GLY A 24 2.86 7.09 14.82
C GLY A 24 2.10 7.00 13.49
N ALA A 25 1.28 5.95 13.33
CA ALA A 25 0.45 5.79 12.14
C ALA A 25 -0.60 6.91 12.01
N GLU A 26 -1.27 7.28 13.10
CA GLU A 26 -2.26 8.35 13.14
C GLU A 26 -1.63 9.72 12.83
N ILE A 27 -0.43 10.00 13.34
CA ILE A 27 0.33 11.22 13.02
C ILE A 27 0.63 11.30 11.51
N ILE A 28 1.00 10.17 10.88
CA ILE A 28 1.23 10.10 9.44
C ILE A 28 -0.04 10.41 8.66
N VAL A 29 -1.15 9.77 9.01
CA VAL A 29 -2.44 10.00 8.37
C VAL A 29 -2.88 11.46 8.52
N ALA A 30 -2.73 12.04 9.71
CA ALA A 30 -3.08 13.42 9.99
C ALA A 30 -2.18 14.44 9.26
N SER A 31 -0.90 14.11 9.05
CA SER A 31 0.03 14.95 8.29
C SER A 31 -0.36 15.01 6.80
N GLY A 32 -0.89 13.90 6.28
CA GLY A 32 -1.45 13.85 4.94
C GLY A 32 -0.41 13.89 3.81
N TYR A 33 -0.90 13.75 2.58
CA TYR A 33 -0.10 13.91 1.37
C TYR A 33 -0.28 15.35 0.83
N PRO A 34 0.79 16.06 0.41
CA PRO A 34 2.15 15.57 0.11
C PRO A 34 3.17 15.67 1.26
N ALA A 35 2.77 16.06 2.47
CA ALA A 35 3.72 16.24 3.59
C ALA A 35 4.51 14.96 3.92
N VAL A 36 3.90 13.77 3.71
CA VAL A 36 4.55 12.47 3.94
C VAL A 36 5.22 11.85 2.71
N HIS A 37 5.43 12.62 1.63
CA HIS A 37 5.97 12.10 0.37
C HIS A 37 7.33 11.41 0.54
N ALA A 38 8.23 11.96 1.36
CA ALA A 38 9.56 11.40 1.58
C ALA A 38 9.53 10.05 2.33
N GLN A 39 8.46 9.75 3.04
CA GLN A 39 8.29 8.60 3.90
C GLN A 39 7.57 7.45 3.19
N LEU A 40 6.99 7.67 2.00
CA LEU A 40 6.20 6.67 1.28
C LEU A 40 6.89 5.31 1.13
N PRO A 41 8.19 5.21 0.78
CA PRO A 41 8.88 3.91 0.75
C PRO A 41 8.81 3.17 2.09
N ALA A 42 9.06 3.87 3.20
CA ALA A 42 9.05 3.28 4.53
C ALA A 42 7.63 2.95 5.02
N LEU A 43 6.64 3.76 4.63
CA LEU A 43 5.24 3.50 4.98
C LEU A 43 4.71 2.24 4.27
N LEU A 44 5.13 2.01 3.03
CA LEU A 44 4.71 0.83 2.26
C LEU A 44 5.26 -0.50 2.82
N VAL A 45 6.35 -0.48 3.59
CA VAL A 45 6.88 -1.68 4.26
C VAL A 45 5.87 -2.24 5.26
N TRP A 46 5.05 -1.39 5.90
CA TRP A 46 3.99 -1.85 6.80
C TRP A 46 2.91 -2.67 6.08
N MET A 47 2.85 -2.63 4.75
CA MET A 47 1.93 -3.44 3.96
C MET A 47 2.43 -4.88 3.73
N GLN A 48 3.62 -5.25 4.22
CA GLN A 48 4.11 -6.64 4.15
C GLN A 48 3.20 -7.61 4.92
N ASP A 49 2.62 -7.18 6.05
CA ASP A 49 1.70 -7.98 6.84
C ASP A 49 0.50 -7.14 7.28
N ILE A 50 -0.64 -7.35 6.63
CA ILE A 50 -1.87 -6.61 6.94
C ILE A 50 -2.41 -6.91 8.35
N ASN A 51 -1.93 -7.97 9.02
CA ASN A 51 -2.32 -8.26 10.39
C ASN A 51 -1.67 -7.28 11.39
N TRP A 52 -0.64 -6.53 10.98
CA TRP A 52 -0.07 -5.48 11.81
C TRP A 52 -1.09 -4.35 12.00
N PRO A 53 -1.41 -3.98 13.27
CA PRO A 53 -2.37 -2.89 13.53
C PRO A 53 -2.03 -1.58 12.79
N VAL A 54 -0.75 -1.24 12.68
CA VAL A 54 -0.28 -0.09 11.89
C VAL A 54 -0.69 -0.17 10.42
N ALA A 55 -0.58 -1.35 9.78
CA ALA A 55 -0.95 -1.54 8.38
C ALA A 55 -2.43 -1.20 8.14
N ARG A 56 -3.30 -1.59 9.08
CA ARG A 56 -4.75 -1.31 9.01
C ARG A 56 -5.07 0.18 9.10
N VAL A 57 -4.28 0.95 9.83
CA VAL A 57 -4.42 2.42 9.92
C VAL A 57 -3.90 3.09 8.65
N LEU A 58 -2.77 2.63 8.12
CA LEU A 58 -2.12 3.26 6.97
C LEU A 58 -2.80 2.92 5.64
N ALA A 59 -3.36 1.73 5.47
CA ALA A 59 -3.84 1.25 4.17
C ALA A 59 -4.89 2.17 3.52
N PRO A 60 -5.96 2.61 4.22
CA PRO A 60 -6.94 3.52 3.60
C PRO A 60 -6.33 4.86 3.20
N PHE A 61 -5.41 5.38 4.01
CA PHE A 61 -4.70 6.62 3.72
C PHE A 61 -3.82 6.48 2.47
N LEU A 62 -3.00 5.43 2.41
CA LEU A 62 -2.13 5.15 1.26
C LEU A 62 -2.97 4.94 -0.01
N ALA A 63 -4.05 4.16 0.04
CA ALA A 63 -4.95 3.97 -1.10
C ALA A 63 -5.53 5.31 -1.61
N GLY A 64 -5.87 6.21 -0.69
CA GLY A 64 -6.37 7.55 -0.97
C GLY A 64 -5.37 8.48 -1.67
N ILE A 65 -4.06 8.22 -1.60
CA ILE A 65 -3.05 8.99 -2.36
C ILE A 65 -3.23 8.73 -3.87
N GLY A 66 -3.47 7.48 -4.26
CA GLY A 66 -3.72 7.10 -5.65
C GLY A 66 -2.48 7.12 -6.54
N ALA A 67 -2.62 7.64 -7.77
CA ALA A 67 -1.59 7.58 -8.82
C ALA A 67 -0.18 8.03 -8.42
N PRO A 68 0.05 9.01 -7.52
CA PRO A 68 1.39 9.37 -7.05
C PRO A 68 2.17 8.23 -6.35
N LEU A 69 1.49 7.18 -5.87
CA LEU A 69 2.18 5.99 -5.32
C LEU A 69 2.73 5.05 -6.38
N ALA A 70 2.39 5.24 -7.66
CA ALA A 70 2.59 4.23 -8.69
C ALA A 70 4.05 3.75 -8.79
N ASP A 71 5.03 4.65 -8.76
CA ASP A 71 6.43 4.25 -8.92
C ASP A 71 6.94 3.40 -7.75
N HIS A 72 6.52 3.71 -6.52
CA HIS A 72 6.83 2.90 -5.35
C HIS A 72 6.13 1.54 -5.40
N VAL A 73 4.86 1.52 -5.81
CA VAL A 73 4.08 0.29 -5.95
C VAL A 73 4.67 -0.61 -7.05
N ARG A 74 5.11 -0.05 -8.18
CA ARG A 74 5.78 -0.81 -9.25
C ARG A 74 6.99 -1.59 -8.73
N THR A 75 7.80 -0.97 -7.87
CA THR A 75 8.96 -1.64 -7.26
C THR A 75 8.53 -2.84 -6.40
N ILE A 76 7.44 -2.72 -5.65
CA ILE A 76 6.92 -3.81 -4.82
C ILE A 76 6.33 -4.93 -5.68
N LEU A 77 5.54 -4.59 -6.71
CA LEU A 77 4.96 -5.58 -7.64
C LEU A 77 5.99 -6.32 -8.51
N ALA A 78 7.25 -5.88 -8.48
CA ALA A 78 8.39 -6.52 -9.13
C ALA A 78 9.34 -7.21 -8.13
N SER A 79 8.99 -7.23 -6.84
CA SER A 79 9.79 -7.88 -5.80
C SER A 79 9.52 -9.40 -5.74
N ASP A 80 10.42 -10.13 -5.08
CA ASP A 80 10.27 -11.57 -4.81
C ASP A 80 9.47 -11.86 -3.53
N ASP A 81 8.59 -10.94 -3.11
CA ASP A 81 7.70 -11.09 -1.96
C ASP A 81 6.22 -11.15 -2.41
N PRO A 82 5.69 -12.36 -2.68
CA PRO A 82 4.30 -12.53 -3.12
C PRO A 82 3.27 -12.07 -2.10
N ILE A 83 3.54 -12.20 -0.80
CA ILE A 83 2.61 -11.80 0.27
C ILE A 83 2.51 -10.27 0.28
N TRP A 84 3.64 -9.57 0.22
CA TRP A 84 3.65 -8.11 0.15
C TRP A 84 2.98 -7.62 -1.13
N THR A 85 3.27 -8.27 -2.26
CA THR A 85 2.62 -8.00 -3.55
C THR A 85 1.10 -8.16 -3.44
N TYR A 86 0.63 -9.29 -2.90
CA TYR A 86 -0.79 -9.56 -2.68
C TYR A 86 -1.43 -8.48 -1.81
N ASN A 87 -0.83 -8.14 -0.68
CA ASN A 87 -1.36 -7.13 0.24
C ASN A 87 -1.45 -5.74 -0.41
N VAL A 88 -0.43 -5.34 -1.18
CA VAL A 88 -0.48 -4.06 -1.92
C VAL A 88 -1.58 -4.07 -2.97
N LEU A 89 -1.75 -5.17 -3.71
CA LEU A 89 -2.86 -5.31 -4.65
C LEU A 89 -4.22 -5.24 -3.96
N ALA A 90 -4.38 -5.99 -2.86
CA ALA A 90 -5.65 -6.21 -2.17
C ALA A 90 -6.14 -4.96 -1.44
N TYR A 91 -5.23 -4.17 -0.86
CA TYR A 91 -5.60 -3.06 0.02
C TYR A 91 -5.31 -1.67 -0.55
N LEU A 92 -4.38 -1.54 -1.50
CA LEU A 92 -4.05 -0.24 -2.11
C LEU A 92 -4.55 -0.14 -3.55
N VAL A 93 -4.16 -1.08 -4.40
CA VAL A 93 -4.43 -1.00 -5.84
C VAL A 93 -5.92 -1.21 -6.13
N SER A 94 -6.53 -2.25 -5.56
CA SER A 94 -7.97 -2.54 -5.72
C SER A 94 -8.87 -1.39 -5.25
N ALA A 95 -8.44 -0.67 -4.20
CA ALA A 95 -9.19 0.41 -3.56
C ALA A 95 -9.03 1.77 -4.27
N SER A 96 -8.15 1.85 -5.28
CA SER A 96 -7.80 3.13 -5.92
C SER A 96 -7.70 2.97 -7.43
N ALA A 97 -8.79 3.27 -8.14
CA ALA A 97 -8.83 3.21 -9.59
C ALA A 97 -7.71 4.02 -10.29
N PRO A 98 -7.36 5.25 -9.85
CA PRO A 98 -6.23 5.98 -10.43
C PRO A 98 -4.89 5.26 -10.26
N LEU A 99 -4.66 4.61 -9.12
CA LEU A 99 -3.45 3.82 -8.89
C LEU A 99 -3.45 2.56 -9.74
N ALA A 100 -4.57 1.83 -9.78
CA ALA A 100 -4.72 0.62 -10.60
C ALA A 100 -4.49 0.90 -12.09
N MET A 101 -5.04 2.00 -12.62
CA MET A 101 -4.73 2.45 -13.98
C MET A 101 -3.25 2.76 -14.16
N ALA A 102 -2.63 3.44 -13.20
CA ALA A 102 -1.22 3.80 -13.27
C ALA A 102 -0.29 2.57 -13.30
N VAL A 103 -0.68 1.45 -12.69
CA VAL A 103 0.10 0.19 -12.66
C VAL A 103 -0.50 -0.93 -13.51
N GLU A 104 -1.40 -0.61 -14.45
CA GLU A 104 -2.05 -1.57 -15.36
C GLU A 104 -1.05 -2.52 -16.08
N PRO A 105 0.14 -2.07 -16.54
CA PRO A 105 1.11 -2.98 -17.15
C PRO A 105 1.61 -4.06 -16.18
N GLN A 106 1.81 -3.72 -14.91
CA GLN A 106 2.24 -4.67 -13.87
C GLN A 106 1.12 -5.67 -13.56
N LEU A 107 -0.12 -5.19 -13.40
CA LEU A 107 -1.29 -6.04 -13.23
C LEU A 107 -1.43 -7.04 -14.38
N THR A 108 -1.24 -6.59 -15.62
CA THR A 108 -1.30 -7.45 -16.81
C THR A 108 -0.24 -8.55 -16.78
N ARG A 109 1.00 -8.23 -16.39
CA ARG A 109 2.06 -9.24 -16.22
C ARG A 109 1.73 -10.24 -15.11
N LEU A 110 1.31 -9.76 -13.94
CA LEU A 110 0.93 -10.60 -12.80
C LEU A 110 -0.21 -11.56 -13.19
N ALA A 111 -1.20 -11.09 -13.93
CA ALA A 111 -2.34 -11.87 -14.39
C ALA A 111 -1.99 -12.93 -15.45
N ALA A 112 -1.09 -12.59 -16.39
CA ALA A 112 -0.80 -13.43 -17.57
C ALA A 112 0.41 -14.35 -17.38
N GLN A 113 1.43 -13.89 -16.66
CA GLN A 113 2.71 -14.56 -16.46
C GLN A 113 3.19 -14.45 -15.02
N PRO A 114 2.44 -14.99 -14.04
CA PRO A 114 2.91 -15.05 -12.67
C PRO A 114 4.05 -16.07 -12.51
N SER A 115 4.88 -15.87 -11.50
CA SER A 115 5.79 -16.90 -10.98
C SER A 115 4.99 -18.00 -10.26
N GLN A 116 5.64 -19.10 -9.87
CA GLN A 116 4.94 -20.13 -9.08
C GLN A 116 4.51 -19.57 -7.71
N ALA A 117 5.39 -18.82 -7.04
CA ALA A 117 5.10 -18.26 -5.73
C ALA A 117 3.98 -17.21 -5.77
N GLU A 118 3.89 -16.42 -6.84
CA GLU A 118 2.77 -15.51 -7.09
C GLU A 118 1.44 -16.25 -7.30
N ARG A 119 1.46 -17.39 -8.02
CA ARG A 119 0.26 -18.24 -8.17
C ARG A 119 -0.18 -18.86 -6.86
N ASP A 120 0.77 -19.37 -6.08
CA ASP A 120 0.48 -20.03 -4.80
C ASP A 120 -0.18 -19.07 -3.80
N GLU A 121 0.20 -17.79 -3.84
CA GLU A 121 -0.42 -16.71 -3.04
C GLU A 121 -1.69 -16.12 -3.69
N GLY A 122 -2.05 -16.52 -4.91
CA GLY A 122 -3.24 -16.03 -5.61
C GLY A 122 -3.13 -14.60 -6.14
N VAL A 123 -1.91 -14.10 -6.32
CA VAL A 123 -1.62 -12.75 -6.82
C VAL A 123 -2.16 -12.55 -8.24
N ASP A 124 -2.06 -13.57 -9.09
CA ASP A 124 -2.50 -13.52 -10.48
C ASP A 124 -4.02 -13.41 -10.61
N GLU A 125 -4.74 -14.13 -9.76
CA GLU A 125 -6.20 -14.08 -9.71
C GLU A 125 -6.70 -12.71 -9.26
N LEU A 126 -6.10 -12.16 -8.20
CA LEU A 126 -6.43 -10.81 -7.75
C LEU A 126 -6.12 -9.76 -8.82
N ALA A 127 -4.98 -9.88 -9.52
CA ALA A 127 -4.65 -8.98 -10.62
C ALA A 127 -5.69 -9.03 -11.75
N ARG A 128 -6.18 -10.22 -12.13
CA ARG A 128 -7.27 -10.38 -13.11
C ARG A 128 -8.57 -9.70 -12.65
N GLN A 129 -8.93 -9.83 -11.39
CA GLN A 129 -10.13 -9.21 -10.83
C GLN A 129 -10.06 -7.67 -10.86
N ILE A 130 -8.89 -7.10 -10.52
CA ILE A 130 -8.67 -5.65 -10.59
C ILE A 130 -8.79 -5.16 -12.05
N LEU A 131 -8.15 -5.85 -13.01
CA LEU A 131 -8.24 -5.51 -14.44
C LEU A 131 -9.68 -5.59 -14.99
N ALA A 132 -10.43 -6.63 -14.59
CA ALA A 132 -11.83 -6.76 -14.97
C ALA A 132 -12.67 -5.58 -14.45
N THR A 133 -12.43 -5.16 -13.21
CA THR A 133 -13.10 -4.01 -12.60
C THR A 133 -12.76 -2.70 -13.34
N LEU A 134 -11.49 -2.47 -13.68
CA LEU A 134 -11.09 -1.31 -14.49
C LEU A 134 -11.78 -1.27 -15.86
N SER A 135 -11.97 -2.44 -16.49
CA SER A 135 -12.60 -2.56 -17.80
C SER A 135 -14.11 -2.33 -17.75
N ALA A 136 -14.77 -2.67 -16.64
CA ALA A 136 -16.21 -2.48 -16.44
C ALA A 136 -16.61 -1.01 -16.21
N HIS A 137 -15.64 -0.14 -15.89
CA HIS A 137 -15.86 1.27 -15.58
C HIS A 137 -15.32 2.23 -16.67
N ARG A 138 -14.87 1.71 -17.82
CA ARG A 138 -14.57 2.51 -19.03
C ARG A 138 -15.79 2.63 -19.92
#